data_AF-A0AAN8FZL6-F1
#
_entry.id   AF-A0AAN8FZL6-F1
#
_cell.length_a   1.000
_cell.length_b   1.000
_cell.length_c   1.000
_cell.angle_alpha   90.00
_cell.angle_beta   90.00
_cell.angle_gamma   90.00
#
_symmetry.space_group_name_H-M   'P 1'
#
loop_
_entity.id
_entity.type
_entity.pdbx_description
1 polymer ?
#
loop_
_entity_poly.entity_id
_entity_poly.type
_entity_poly.pdbx_seq_one_letter_code
_entity_poly.pdbx_strand_id
1 'polypeptide(L)'
;MIKDSYRVVFRRDIVPHLPACAKDQNWLGDSETSRPCDVNVINKPYHHSTEIWYPDSMEPGSHYIECTGEPRGEDFTCSDKLKFYYDQSNSYIWDHRHYFTVRVPEYGKTGCDAAQPEGKPGLFEHVLCWLSPSPDCEEHKLAINNHTEVVPSEVVNAPPPSSSPASTVGKTLPTVLCTILWLFKIC
;
A
#
# COMPACT_ATOMS: atom_id res chain seq x y z
N MET A 1 12.50 14.79 14.28
CA MET A 1 12.66 13.96 13.07
C MET A 1 13.57 12.79 13.37
N ILE A 2 13.14 11.58 12.98
CA ILE A 2 13.94 10.36 13.09
C ILE A 2 14.76 10.20 11.81
N LYS A 3 16.05 9.92 11.94
CA LYS A 3 16.94 9.69 10.79
C LYS A 3 16.60 8.35 10.12
N ASP A 4 16.73 8.30 8.80
CA ASP A 4 16.53 7.09 7.98
C ASP A 4 15.18 6.40 8.22
N SER A 5 14.15 7.19 8.54
CA SER A 5 12.78 6.73 8.75
C SER A 5 11.90 7.30 7.65
N TYR A 6 11.21 6.40 6.95
CA TYR A 6 10.40 6.74 5.78
C TYR A 6 8.95 6.25 5.96
N ARG A 7 8.00 7.02 5.42
CA ARG A 7 6.65 6.54 5.10
C ARG A 7 6.47 6.60 3.58
N VAL A 8 5.69 5.68 3.03
CA VAL A 8 5.36 5.68 1.60
C VAL A 8 3.89 6.06 1.48
N VAL A 9 3.59 6.99 0.57
CA VAL A 9 2.21 7.46 0.33
C VAL A 9 1.92 7.35 -1.17
N PHE A 10 0.80 6.72 -1.51
CA PHE A 10 0.32 6.63 -2.89
C PHE A 10 -0.76 7.67 -3.16
N ARG A 11 -0.60 8.45 -4.24
CA ARG A 11 -1.62 9.38 -4.77
C ARG A 11 -2.28 10.21 -3.67
N ARG A 12 -3.56 9.93 -3.39
CA ARG A 12 -4.42 10.61 -2.43
C ARG A 12 -4.87 9.64 -1.34
N ASP A 13 -3.98 8.74 -0.91
CA ASP A 13 -4.18 7.97 0.30
C ASP A 13 -4.41 8.93 1.47
N ILE A 14 -5.63 8.90 2.01
CA ILE A 14 -6.07 9.79 3.09
C ILE A 14 -5.53 9.37 4.45
N VAL A 15 -5.14 8.11 4.64
CA VAL A 15 -4.83 7.54 5.95
C VAL A 15 -3.65 8.23 6.63
N PRO A 16 -2.52 8.51 5.95
CA PRO A 16 -1.43 9.29 6.53
C PRO A 16 -1.89 10.66 7.02
N HIS A 17 -2.89 11.29 6.39
CA HIS A 17 -3.32 12.65 6.74
C HIS A 17 -4.32 12.71 7.91
N LEU A 18 -4.60 11.57 8.57
CA LEU A 18 -5.56 11.46 9.66
C LEU A 18 -4.92 10.85 10.94
N PRO A 19 -5.15 11.44 12.13
CA PRO A 19 -5.78 12.74 12.37
C PRO A 19 -4.91 13.90 11.88
N ALA A 20 -5.55 14.96 11.39
CA ALA A 20 -4.83 16.11 10.84
C ALA A 20 -3.98 16.84 11.88
N CYS A 21 -2.83 17.35 11.44
CA CYS A 21 -2.00 18.28 12.21
C CYS A 21 -2.73 19.61 12.50
N ALA A 22 -2.17 20.43 13.39
CA ALA A 22 -2.60 21.83 13.49
C ALA A 22 -2.24 22.58 12.20
N LYS A 23 -3.20 23.29 11.62
CA LYS A 23 -3.01 24.07 10.40
C LYS A 23 -2.63 25.51 10.71
N ASP A 24 -1.66 26.05 9.97
CA ASP A 24 -1.30 27.46 10.03
C ASP A 24 -2.48 28.32 9.58
N GLN A 25 -3.03 29.11 10.51
CA GLN A 25 -4.19 29.97 10.26
C GLN A 25 -3.83 31.26 9.52
N ASN A 26 -2.55 31.64 9.53
CA ASN A 26 -2.04 32.83 8.86
C ASN A 26 -1.59 32.55 7.42
N TRP A 27 -1.67 31.29 6.99
CA TRP A 27 -1.33 30.91 5.62
C TRP A 27 -2.24 31.62 4.60
N LEU A 28 -1.60 32.36 3.68
CA LEU A 28 -2.27 33.16 2.64
C LEU A 28 -2.31 32.47 1.27
N GLY A 29 -2.07 31.15 1.23
CA GLY A 29 -2.12 30.40 -0.03
C GLY A 29 -3.54 30.18 -0.55
N ASP A 30 -3.61 29.42 -1.64
CA ASP A 30 -4.85 29.15 -2.37
C ASP A 30 -5.85 28.28 -1.57
N SER A 31 -7.15 28.50 -1.80
CA SER A 31 -8.26 27.76 -1.18
C SER A 31 -8.44 26.34 -1.73
N GLU A 32 -7.87 26.06 -2.90
CA GLU A 32 -7.95 24.74 -3.54
C GLU A 32 -7.02 23.72 -2.87
N THR A 33 -5.93 24.17 -2.26
CA THR A 33 -5.02 23.32 -1.48
C THR A 33 -5.36 23.32 0.00
N SER A 34 -4.80 22.35 0.73
CA SER A 34 -4.80 22.35 2.19
C SER A 34 -3.98 23.52 2.75
N ARG A 35 -3.74 23.53 4.06
CA ARG A 35 -2.82 24.47 4.70
C ARG A 35 -1.61 23.71 5.25
N PRO A 36 -0.42 24.34 5.30
CA PRO A 36 0.73 23.74 5.94
C PRO A 36 0.48 23.53 7.43
N CYS A 37 1.20 22.59 8.02
CA CYS A 37 1.15 22.37 9.47
C CYS A 37 1.86 23.50 10.22
N ASP A 38 1.27 23.95 11.33
CA ASP A 38 1.92 24.88 12.25
C ASP A 38 2.77 24.12 13.27
N VAL A 39 4.09 24.19 13.09
CA VAL A 39 5.09 23.49 13.91
C VAL A 39 5.14 24.00 15.36
N ASN A 40 4.55 25.16 15.66
CA ASN A 40 4.58 25.74 16.99
C ASN A 40 3.47 25.22 17.90
N VAL A 41 2.46 24.54 17.34
CA VAL A 41 1.34 24.01 18.11
C VAL A 41 1.71 22.64 18.68
N ILE A 42 2.02 22.64 19.98
CA ILE A 42 2.33 21.42 20.73
C ILE A 42 1.09 20.55 20.96
N ASN A 43 1.31 19.27 21.29
CA ASN A 43 0.26 18.29 21.60
C ASN A 43 -0.75 18.06 20.45
N LYS A 44 -0.27 18.14 19.21
CA LYS A 44 -1.04 17.83 18.01
C LYS A 44 -0.35 16.74 17.20
N PRO A 45 -1.10 15.97 16.39
CA PRO A 45 -0.51 14.98 15.50
C PRO A 45 0.51 15.62 14.57
N TYR A 46 1.65 14.96 14.41
CA TYR A 46 2.73 15.41 13.55
C TYR A 46 3.60 14.20 13.20
N HIS A 47 3.90 14.00 11.91
CA HIS A 47 4.69 12.88 11.45
C HIS A 47 6.17 13.05 11.77
N HIS A 48 6.82 11.94 12.15
CA HIS A 48 8.21 11.94 12.56
C HIS A 48 9.20 11.55 11.43
N SER A 49 8.70 11.04 10.30
CA SER A 49 9.45 10.41 9.20
C SER A 49 9.39 11.22 7.91
N THR A 50 10.36 11.00 7.02
CA THR A 50 10.36 11.54 5.65
C THR A 50 9.31 10.82 4.82
N GLU A 51 8.58 11.54 3.98
CA GLU A 51 7.64 10.94 3.04
C GLU A 51 8.30 10.61 1.70
N ILE A 52 8.00 9.43 1.18
CA ILE A 52 8.21 9.05 -0.21
C ILE A 52 6.84 9.03 -0.89
N TRP A 53 6.55 10.03 -1.71
CA TRP A 53 5.25 10.20 -2.33
C TRP A 53 5.28 9.79 -3.80
N TYR A 54 4.36 8.90 -4.18
CA TYR A 54 4.13 8.51 -5.56
C TYR A 54 2.84 9.19 -6.05
N PRO A 55 2.94 10.31 -6.80
CA PRO A 55 1.76 11.09 -7.17
C PRO A 55 0.90 10.42 -8.25
N ASP A 56 1.48 9.55 -9.07
CA ASP A 56 0.85 9.05 -10.30
C ASP A 56 0.79 7.52 -10.39
N SER A 57 1.87 6.82 -10.10
CA SER A 57 1.92 5.36 -10.28
C SER A 57 2.94 4.73 -9.34
N MET A 58 2.75 3.45 -9.02
CA MET A 58 3.74 2.63 -8.32
C MET A 58 4.17 1.42 -9.16
N GLU A 59 3.94 1.46 -10.48
CA GLU A 59 4.53 0.51 -11.43
C GLU A 59 6.07 0.54 -11.37
N PRO A 60 6.76 -0.57 -11.69
CA PRO A 60 8.22 -0.58 -11.75
C PRO A 60 8.77 0.57 -12.61
N GLY A 61 9.69 1.37 -12.04
CA GLY A 61 10.27 2.54 -12.70
C GLY A 61 9.44 3.82 -12.60
N SER A 62 8.33 3.81 -11.87
CA SER A 62 7.52 5.02 -11.64
C SER A 62 8.29 6.08 -10.85
N HIS A 63 7.96 7.34 -11.14
CA HIS A 63 8.52 8.49 -10.45
C HIS A 63 7.96 8.60 -9.01
N TYR A 64 8.86 8.87 -8.07
CA TYR A 64 8.54 9.22 -6.69
C TYR A 64 9.22 10.53 -6.30
N ILE A 65 8.67 11.17 -5.27
CA ILE A 65 9.19 12.40 -4.68
C ILE A 65 9.65 12.08 -3.26
N GLU A 66 10.90 12.41 -2.94
CA GLU A 66 11.39 12.42 -1.56
C GLU A 66 11.11 13.79 -0.93
N CYS A 67 10.19 13.81 0.03
CA CYS A 67 9.60 15.00 0.61
C CYS A 67 10.50 15.57 1.72
N THR A 68 11.43 16.42 1.31
CA THR A 68 12.48 17.02 2.16
C THR A 68 12.28 18.51 2.41
N GLY A 69 11.18 19.07 1.92
CA GLY A 69 10.75 20.44 2.12
C GLY A 69 10.20 20.71 3.51
N GLU A 70 9.57 21.88 3.64
CA GLU A 70 9.06 22.39 4.91
C GLU A 70 7.53 22.37 4.94
N PRO A 71 6.93 22.21 6.14
CA PRO A 71 7.59 21.89 7.40
C PRO A 71 8.11 20.44 7.43
N ARG A 72 9.33 20.20 7.93
CA ARG A 72 9.93 18.84 7.90
C ARG A 72 9.04 17.78 8.53
N GLY A 73 8.83 16.68 7.82
CA GLY A 73 7.92 15.59 8.22
C GLY A 73 6.48 15.79 7.75
N GLU A 74 6.11 17.02 7.39
CA GLU A 74 4.77 17.43 6.92
C GLU A 74 4.92 18.32 5.67
N ASP A 75 5.83 17.94 4.75
CA ASP A 75 6.27 18.77 3.62
C ASP A 75 5.09 19.19 2.75
N PHE A 76 4.79 20.49 2.77
CA PHE A 76 3.62 21.04 2.10
C PHE A 76 3.77 21.10 0.57
N THR A 77 4.90 20.72 0.00
CA THR A 77 5.07 20.57 -1.45
C THR A 77 4.65 19.18 -1.95
N CYS A 78 4.51 18.21 -1.03
CA CYS A 78 4.15 16.81 -1.30
C CYS A 78 2.64 16.54 -1.07
N SER A 79 2.28 15.36 -0.56
CA SER A 79 0.88 14.94 -0.40
C SER A 79 0.13 15.77 0.66
N ASP A 80 0.82 16.43 1.61
CA ASP A 80 0.18 17.26 2.63
C ASP A 80 -0.52 18.52 2.11
N LYS A 81 -0.26 18.90 0.84
CA LYS A 81 -1.03 19.95 0.15
C LYS A 81 -2.42 19.51 -0.27
N LEU A 82 -2.68 18.20 -0.32
CA LEU A 82 -3.93 17.66 -0.82
C LEU A 82 -5.07 17.99 0.13
N LYS A 83 -6.21 18.31 -0.48
CA LYS A 83 -7.46 18.58 0.22
C LYS A 83 -8.41 17.42 -0.02
N PHE A 84 -8.90 16.82 1.06
CA PHE A 84 -9.76 15.64 1.01
C PHE A 84 -11.22 16.03 1.19
N TYR A 85 -12.07 15.47 0.32
CA TYR A 85 -13.51 15.70 0.29
C TYR A 85 -14.28 14.40 0.56
N TYR A 86 -15.32 14.46 1.37
CA TYR A 86 -16.06 13.29 1.85
C TYR A 86 -16.68 12.44 0.71
N ASP A 87 -17.16 13.10 -0.34
CA ASP A 87 -17.76 12.49 -1.53
C ASP A 87 -16.75 11.66 -2.36
N GLN A 88 -15.45 11.86 -2.17
CA GLN A 88 -14.37 11.14 -2.83
C GLN A 88 -13.69 10.09 -1.96
N SER A 89 -14.20 9.86 -0.73
CA SER A 89 -13.63 8.94 0.27
C SER A 89 -13.32 7.55 -0.29
N ASN A 90 -14.20 6.97 -1.09
CA ASN A 90 -13.97 5.67 -1.73
C ASN A 90 -12.69 5.64 -2.58
N SER A 91 -12.39 6.73 -3.32
CA SER A 91 -11.17 6.80 -4.13
C SER A 91 -9.90 6.90 -3.28
N TYR A 92 -9.96 7.59 -2.14
CA TYR A 92 -8.82 7.69 -1.22
C TYR A 92 -8.54 6.38 -0.50
N ILE A 93 -9.60 5.64 -0.13
CA ILE A 93 -9.48 4.30 0.44
C ILE A 93 -8.99 3.30 -0.60
N TRP A 94 -9.34 3.50 -1.88
CA TRP A 94 -8.77 2.73 -2.97
C TRP A 94 -7.26 2.96 -3.07
N ASP A 95 -6.80 4.22 -3.13
CA ASP A 95 -5.37 4.57 -3.14
C ASP A 95 -4.65 3.96 -1.92
N HIS A 96 -5.26 3.97 -0.74
CA HIS A 96 -4.71 3.36 0.48
C HIS A 96 -4.49 1.85 0.39
N ARG A 97 -5.33 1.14 -0.37
CA ARG A 97 -5.28 -0.32 -0.48
C ARG A 97 -4.33 -0.81 -1.57
N HIS A 98 -3.80 0.08 -2.40
CA HIS A 98 -3.03 -0.26 -3.59
C HIS A 98 -1.62 0.30 -3.51
N TYR A 99 -0.64 -0.58 -3.35
CA TYR A 99 0.77 -0.21 -3.31
C TYR A 99 1.54 -1.16 -4.20
N PHE A 100 2.49 -0.63 -4.98
CA PHE A 100 3.35 -1.42 -5.87
C PHE A 100 2.58 -2.42 -6.74
N THR A 101 1.54 -1.90 -7.41
CA THR A 101 0.70 -2.63 -8.39
C THR A 101 -0.06 -3.83 -7.82
N VAL A 102 -0.23 -3.90 -6.49
CA VAL A 102 -1.01 -4.95 -5.85
C VAL A 102 -2.01 -4.36 -4.86
N ARG A 103 -3.15 -5.04 -4.72
CA ARG A 103 -4.09 -4.78 -3.62
C ARG A 103 -3.57 -5.42 -2.34
N VAL A 104 -2.97 -4.61 -1.46
CA VAL A 104 -2.18 -5.06 -0.30
C VAL A 104 -2.93 -6.00 0.65
N PRO A 105 -4.21 -5.76 1.03
CA PRO A 105 -4.92 -6.68 1.91
C PRO A 105 -5.11 -8.07 1.29
N GLU A 106 -5.36 -8.14 -0.02
CA GLU A 106 -5.56 -9.37 -0.78
C GLU A 106 -4.24 -10.10 -0.97
N TYR A 107 -3.17 -9.36 -1.26
CA TYR A 107 -1.80 -9.89 -1.30
C TYR A 107 -1.38 -10.54 0.01
N GLY A 108 -1.71 -9.92 1.14
CA GLY A 108 -1.52 -10.52 2.47
C GLY A 108 -2.35 -11.79 2.65
N LYS A 109 -3.61 -11.82 2.22
CA LYS A 109 -4.49 -13.00 2.32
C LYS A 109 -4.00 -14.19 1.49
N THR A 110 -3.36 -13.94 0.34
CA THR A 110 -2.80 -15.02 -0.50
C THR A 110 -1.42 -15.48 -0.04
N GLY A 111 -0.89 -14.92 1.05
CA GLY A 111 0.42 -15.29 1.58
C GLY A 111 1.59 -14.66 0.83
N CYS A 112 1.35 -13.51 0.20
CA CYS A 112 2.32 -12.73 -0.58
C CYS A 112 2.95 -13.51 -1.72
N ASP A 113 2.09 -14.21 -2.46
CA ASP A 113 2.47 -14.86 -3.69
C ASP A 113 2.49 -13.84 -4.83
N ALA A 114 3.69 -13.45 -5.28
CA ALA A 114 3.86 -12.54 -6.40
C ALA A 114 3.29 -13.10 -7.72
N ALA A 115 3.11 -14.43 -7.85
CA ALA A 115 2.47 -15.04 -9.01
C ALA A 115 0.93 -14.96 -8.94
N GLN A 116 0.36 -14.77 -7.74
CA GLN A 116 -1.08 -14.64 -7.51
C GLN A 116 -1.37 -13.52 -6.49
N PRO A 117 -1.08 -12.26 -6.85
CA PRO A 117 -1.07 -11.19 -5.87
C PRO A 117 -2.47 -10.87 -5.32
N GLU A 118 -3.53 -11.19 -6.05
CA GLU A 118 -4.92 -10.98 -5.62
C GLU A 118 -5.71 -12.28 -5.52
N GLY A 119 -5.05 -13.42 -5.77
CA GLY A 119 -5.65 -14.75 -5.73
C GLY A 119 -6.66 -14.99 -6.86
N LYS A 120 -7.54 -15.97 -6.65
CA LYS A 120 -8.69 -16.24 -7.52
C LYS A 120 -9.96 -15.94 -6.71
N PRO A 121 -10.95 -15.24 -7.28
CA PRO A 121 -12.19 -14.97 -6.55
C PRO A 121 -12.83 -16.29 -6.12
N GLY A 122 -13.15 -16.39 -4.82
CA GLY A 122 -13.82 -17.57 -4.29
C GLY A 122 -15.23 -17.71 -4.87
N LEU A 123 -15.72 -18.95 -5.04
CA LEU A 123 -17.08 -19.20 -5.55
C LEU A 123 -18.16 -18.43 -4.76
N PHE A 124 -17.98 -18.32 -3.45
CA PHE A 124 -18.89 -17.57 -2.56
C PHE A 124 -18.80 -16.05 -2.75
N GLU A 125 -17.62 -15.52 -3.06
CA GLU A 125 -17.40 -14.09 -3.29
C GLU A 125 -18.08 -13.67 -4.60
N HIS A 126 -17.97 -14.50 -5.65
CA HIS A 126 -18.69 -14.32 -6.90
C HIS A 126 -20.21 -14.30 -6.70
N VAL A 127 -20.75 -15.23 -5.89
CA VAL A 127 -22.18 -15.31 -5.57
C VAL A 127 -22.64 -14.12 -4.71
N LEU A 128 -21.84 -13.72 -3.72
CA LEU A 128 -22.15 -12.58 -2.86
C LEU A 128 -22.17 -11.27 -3.66
N CYS A 129 -21.22 -11.07 -4.57
CA CYS A 129 -21.19 -9.94 -5.49
C CYS A 129 -22.38 -9.92 -6.46
N TRP A 130 -22.96 -11.07 -6.77
CA TRP A 130 -24.20 -11.21 -7.56
C TRP A 130 -25.44 -10.81 -6.76
N LEU A 131 -25.49 -11.16 -5.47
CA LEU A 131 -26.64 -10.95 -4.59
C LEU A 131 -26.66 -9.55 -3.95
N SER A 132 -25.50 -8.92 -3.79
CA SER A 132 -25.36 -7.58 -3.20
C SER A 132 -24.10 -6.90 -3.74
N PRO A 133 -24.24 -5.97 -4.71
CA PRO A 133 -23.11 -5.25 -5.27
C PRO A 133 -22.41 -4.40 -4.18
N SER A 134 -21.23 -4.84 -3.73
CA SER A 134 -20.31 -4.02 -2.93
C SER A 134 -19.40 -3.22 -3.87
N PRO A 135 -18.89 -2.03 -3.50
CA PRO A 135 -17.83 -1.36 -4.24
C PRO A 135 -16.63 -2.27 -4.54
N ASP A 136 -16.29 -3.16 -3.60
CA ASP A 136 -15.20 -4.14 -3.76
C ASP A 136 -15.47 -5.14 -4.91
N CYS A 137 -16.75 -5.38 -5.26
CA CYS A 137 -17.18 -6.31 -6.30
C CYS A 137 -17.13 -5.73 -7.72
N GLU A 138 -17.41 -4.44 -7.87
CA GLU A 138 -17.30 -3.76 -9.18
C GLU A 138 -15.84 -3.59 -9.60
N GLU A 139 -14.94 -3.45 -8.63
CA GLU A 139 -13.50 -3.37 -8.84
C GLU A 139 -12.90 -4.68 -9.39
N HIS A 140 -13.30 -5.84 -8.83
CA HIS A 140 -12.88 -7.15 -9.34
C HIS A 140 -13.36 -7.40 -10.78
N LYS A 141 -14.54 -6.90 -11.17
CA LYS A 141 -15.02 -7.00 -12.56
C LYS A 141 -14.15 -6.21 -13.53
N LEU A 142 -13.62 -5.06 -13.10
CA LEU A 142 -12.76 -4.20 -13.91
C LEU A 142 -11.34 -4.78 -14.06
N ALA A 143 -10.78 -5.37 -13.00
CA ALA A 143 -9.50 -6.08 -13.06
C ALA A 143 -9.56 -7.30 -14.01
N ILE A 144 -10.63 -8.10 -13.94
CA ILE A 144 -10.85 -9.25 -14.84
C ILE A 144 -10.93 -8.83 -16.31
N ASN A 145 -11.51 -7.67 -16.63
CA ASN A 145 -11.66 -7.20 -18.00
C ASN A 145 -10.37 -6.58 -18.58
N ASN A 146 -9.40 -6.20 -17.74
CA ASN A 146 -8.15 -5.56 -18.15
C ASN A 146 -6.93 -6.50 -18.14
N HIS A 147 -7.07 -7.76 -17.71
CA HIS A 147 -6.03 -8.77 -17.89
C HIS A 147 -5.90 -9.16 -19.37
N THR A 148 -5.30 -8.29 -20.17
CA THR A 148 -4.48 -8.75 -21.30
C THR A 148 -3.24 -9.36 -20.68
N GLU A 149 -3.02 -10.65 -20.95
CA GLU A 149 -1.86 -11.42 -20.51
C GLU A 149 -0.56 -10.74 -20.96
N VAL A 150 0.04 -9.91 -20.10
CA VAL A 150 1.41 -9.46 -20.30
C VAL A 150 2.31 -10.58 -19.80
N VAL A 151 2.71 -11.45 -20.73
CA VAL A 151 3.78 -12.43 -20.51
C VAL A 151 5.06 -11.67 -20.16
N PRO A 152 5.66 -11.86 -18.96
CA PRO A 152 6.94 -11.25 -18.65
C PRO A 152 8.01 -11.79 -19.59
N SER A 153 8.73 -10.90 -20.28
CA SER A 153 9.74 -11.25 -21.29
C SER A 153 11.07 -11.81 -20.71
N GLU A 154 11.09 -12.30 -19.47
CA GLU A 154 12.32 -12.73 -18.80
C GLU A 154 12.47 -14.26 -18.64
N VAL A 155 11.58 -15.07 -19.21
CA VAL A 155 11.68 -16.56 -19.18
C VAL A 155 12.10 -17.14 -20.54
N VAL A 156 13.07 -16.53 -21.23
CA VAL A 156 13.63 -17.10 -22.48
C VAL A 156 15.08 -17.57 -22.36
N ASN A 157 15.85 -17.17 -21.34
CA ASN A 157 17.29 -17.52 -21.30
C ASN A 157 17.82 -17.88 -19.90
N ALA A 158 17.35 -18.97 -19.30
CA ALA A 158 18.04 -19.61 -18.17
C ALA A 158 18.29 -21.10 -18.47
N PRO A 159 19.55 -21.59 -18.46
CA PRO A 159 19.85 -23.01 -18.62
C PRO A 159 19.44 -23.83 -17.38
N PRO A 160 19.08 -25.11 -17.53
CA PRO A 160 18.57 -25.95 -16.45
C PRO A 160 19.67 -26.37 -15.45
N PRO A 161 19.41 -26.36 -14.13
CA PRO A 161 20.30 -26.99 -13.15
C PRO A 161 20.12 -28.51 -13.11
N SER A 162 21.25 -29.20 -13.10
CA SER A 162 21.42 -30.67 -13.07
C SER A 162 21.03 -31.31 -11.74
N SER A 163 20.53 -32.54 -11.83
CA SER A 163 19.97 -33.40 -10.78
C SER A 163 20.99 -34.14 -9.88
N SER A 164 20.57 -34.36 -8.62
CA SER A 164 20.82 -35.50 -7.69
C SER A 164 21.87 -35.33 -6.57
N PRO A 165 21.78 -36.10 -5.46
CA PRO A 165 20.60 -36.51 -4.67
C PRO A 165 20.76 -36.30 -3.14
N ALA A 166 19.69 -36.62 -2.43
CA ALA A 166 19.47 -36.49 -0.98
C ALA A 166 20.38 -37.35 -0.07
N SER A 167 20.58 -36.88 1.17
CA SER A 167 21.08 -37.64 2.30
C SER A 167 20.31 -37.26 3.58
N THR A 168 19.75 -38.27 4.24
CA THR A 168 18.91 -38.20 5.44
C THR A 168 19.75 -38.48 6.69
N VAL A 169 19.73 -37.63 7.73
CA VAL A 169 19.93 -38.05 9.13
C VAL A 169 19.11 -37.15 10.06
N GLY A 170 18.20 -37.76 10.83
CA GLY A 170 17.29 -37.06 11.73
C GLY A 170 17.88 -36.73 13.10
N LYS A 171 17.09 -35.98 13.89
CA LYS A 171 17.00 -36.02 15.36
C LYS A 171 15.73 -35.30 15.82
N THR A 172 14.87 -36.03 16.50
CA THR A 172 13.66 -35.58 17.16
C THR A 172 13.99 -34.94 18.51
N LEU A 173 13.39 -33.80 18.84
CA LEU A 173 13.16 -33.36 20.22
C LEU A 173 11.87 -32.51 20.26
N PRO A 174 11.04 -32.62 21.32
CA PRO A 174 9.66 -32.16 21.28
C PRO A 174 9.58 -30.68 21.66
N THR A 175 8.71 -29.93 21.01
CA THR A 175 8.33 -28.61 21.51
C THR A 175 6.86 -28.37 21.24
N VAL A 176 6.07 -28.72 22.25
CA VAL A 176 4.75 -28.13 22.50
C VAL A 176 4.96 -26.63 22.62
N LEU A 177 4.69 -25.88 21.54
CA LEU A 177 4.27 -24.46 21.51
C LEU A 177 4.18 -23.99 20.05
N CYS A 178 3.28 -24.54 19.24
CA CYS A 178 3.10 -24.07 17.85
C CYS A 178 1.64 -24.15 17.40
N THR A 179 0.73 -23.58 18.19
CA THR A 179 -0.68 -23.44 17.80
C THR A 179 -1.19 -22.00 17.84
N ILE A 180 -0.33 -21.01 18.10
CA ILE A 180 -0.74 -19.59 18.10
C ILE A 180 -0.01 -18.76 17.02
N LEU A 181 1.04 -19.30 16.37
CA LEU A 181 1.79 -18.61 15.31
C LEU A 181 1.30 -18.89 13.88
N TRP A 182 0.18 -19.60 13.72
CA TRP A 182 -0.40 -19.95 12.41
C TRP A 182 -1.48 -19.01 11.90
N LEU A 183 -1.81 -17.94 12.63
CA LEU A 183 -2.91 -17.03 12.23
C LEU A 183 -2.46 -15.74 11.57
N PHE A 184 -1.17 -15.41 11.57
CA PHE A 184 -0.67 -14.22 10.90
C PHE A 184 0.67 -14.51 10.28
N LYS A 185 0.65 -15.18 9.12
CA LYS A 185 1.77 -15.09 8.17
C LYS A 185 1.71 -13.68 7.58
N ILE A 186 2.12 -12.70 8.38
CA ILE A 186 2.48 -11.37 7.90
C ILE A 186 3.77 -11.59 7.15
N CYS A 187 3.72 -11.29 5.86
CA CYS A 187 4.90 -11.08 5.05
C CYS A 187 5.63 -9.84 5.60
#